data_AF-A0A1Y1M4E8-F1
#
_entry.id   AF-A0A1Y1M4E8-F1
#
_cell.length_a   1.000
_cell.length_b   1.000
_cell.length_c   1.000
_cell.angle_alpha   90.00
_cell.angle_beta   90.00
_cell.angle_gamma   90.00
#
_symmetry.space_group_name_H-M   'P 1'
#
loop_
_entity.id
_entity.type
_entity.pdbx_description
1 polymer ?
#
loop_
_entity_poly.entity_id
_entity_poly.type
_entity_poly.pdbx_seq_one_letter_code
_entity_poly.pdbx_strand_id
1 'polypeptide(L)'
;RLQSESSAYQLRCETATIHPASTASIGTEAPSTTPIMKATVIQAPEWPDHMVKPLIFLAGTTTPTTDGDWRQKLVNRLSQYPVTFLDPTNKNWDSTWTEDFSDIRWTRQIKWELDLQEQADIVVVFFHESTLAPVSLLELGMHARSGKVVACA
;
A
#
# COMPACT_ATOMS: atom_id res chain seq x y z
N ARG A 1 -26.76 59.03 3.76
CA ARG A 1 -27.54 59.92 4.68
C ARG A 1 -27.45 59.22 6.04
N LEU A 2 -26.49 59.63 6.89
CA LEU A 2 -26.70 60.55 8.03
C LEU A 2 -27.66 59.86 9.02
N GLN A 3 -27.31 59.52 10.27
CA GLN A 3 -26.49 60.16 11.31
C GLN A 3 -26.18 59.06 12.36
N SER A 4 -24.94 58.91 12.85
CA SER A 4 -24.41 59.54 14.09
C SER A 4 -25.37 59.52 15.27
N GLU A 5 -25.00 58.84 16.35
CA GLU A 5 -25.14 59.39 17.69
C GLU A 5 -24.17 58.73 18.68
N SER A 6 -23.57 59.61 19.48
CA SER A 6 -22.53 59.38 20.46
C SER A 6 -23.10 59.77 21.82
N SER A 7 -22.97 58.93 22.85
CA SER A 7 -23.10 59.31 24.26
C SER A 7 -22.41 58.24 25.11
N ALA A 8 -21.19 58.44 25.62
CA ALA A 8 -20.78 59.31 26.72
C ALA A 8 -21.16 58.76 28.13
N TYR A 9 -20.09 58.40 28.88
CA TYR A 9 -19.91 58.32 30.33
C TYR A 9 -20.62 57.23 31.16
N GLN A 10 -19.83 56.31 31.75
CA GLN A 10 -19.44 56.40 33.17
C GLN A 10 -18.34 55.38 33.51
N LEU A 11 -17.24 55.91 34.06
CA LEU A 11 -16.17 55.15 34.70
C LEU A 11 -16.68 54.58 36.03
N ARG A 12 -16.51 53.27 36.23
CA ARG A 12 -16.59 52.66 37.55
C ARG A 12 -15.24 52.00 37.84
N CYS A 13 -14.55 52.55 38.83
CA CYS A 13 -13.38 51.92 39.43
C CYS A 13 -13.84 50.72 40.24
N GLU A 14 -13.52 49.51 39.79
CA GLU A 14 -13.55 48.32 40.64
C GLU A 14 -12.12 47.81 40.78
N THR A 15 -11.64 47.85 42.01
CA THR A 15 -10.36 47.33 42.46
C THR A 15 -10.35 45.81 42.28
N ALA A 16 -9.64 45.32 41.25
CA ALA A 16 -9.41 43.90 41.05
C ALA A 16 -8.30 43.41 41.98
N THR A 17 -8.65 42.52 42.90
CA THR A 17 -7.73 41.78 43.76
C THR A 17 -6.78 40.93 42.90
N ILE A 18 -5.48 41.11 43.09
CA ILE A 18 -4.44 40.33 42.41
C ILE A 18 -4.45 38.91 43.00
N HIS A 19 -4.89 37.92 42.22
CA HIS A 19 -4.63 36.51 42.51
C HIS A 19 -3.20 36.15 42.05
N PRO A 20 -2.43 35.36 42.82
CA PRO A 20 -1.11 34.94 42.41
C PRO A 20 -1.17 34.04 41.17
N ALA A 21 -0.20 34.24 40.29
CA ALA A 21 -0.03 33.54 39.02
C ALA A 21 -0.01 32.02 39.20
N SER A 22 -0.91 31.33 38.51
CA SER A 22 -0.76 29.90 38.24
C SER A 22 0.30 29.75 37.16
N THR A 23 1.43 29.14 37.52
CA THR A 23 2.46 28.69 36.60
C THR A 23 1.84 27.71 35.60
N ALA A 24 1.54 28.19 34.40
CA ALA A 24 1.24 27.33 33.26
C ALA A 24 2.53 26.60 32.88
N SER A 25 2.64 25.34 33.30
CA SER A 25 3.63 24.42 32.76
C SER A 25 3.35 24.26 31.27
N ILE A 26 4.27 24.73 30.43
CA ILE A 26 4.29 24.44 29.00
C ILE A 26 4.46 22.92 28.87
N GLY A 27 3.35 22.23 28.63
CA GLY A 27 3.37 20.86 28.17
C GLY A 27 4.10 20.83 26.85
N THR A 28 5.31 20.27 26.84
CA THR A 28 5.95 19.84 25.61
C THR A 28 5.14 18.66 25.11
N GLU A 29 4.18 18.90 24.22
CA GLU A 29 3.54 17.82 23.47
C GLU A 29 4.64 17.13 22.66
N ALA A 30 5.01 15.92 23.09
CA ALA A 30 5.86 15.05 22.32
C ALA A 30 5.19 14.84 20.95
N PRO A 31 5.95 14.86 19.83
CA PRO A 31 5.37 14.66 18.52
C PRO A 31 4.63 13.32 18.52
N SER A 32 3.33 13.36 18.22
CA SER A 32 2.51 12.17 18.04
C SER A 32 3.11 11.38 16.87
N THR A 33 3.90 10.36 17.22
CA THR A 33 4.53 9.51 16.22
C THR A 33 3.45 8.54 15.76
N THR A 34 2.65 8.96 14.78
CA THR A 34 1.78 8.03 14.07
C THR A 34 2.69 6.94 13.51
N PRO A 35 2.46 5.66 13.81
CA PRO A 35 3.32 4.60 13.29
C PRO A 35 3.32 4.67 11.76
N ILE A 36 4.49 4.89 11.17
CA ILE A 36 4.67 4.84 9.72
C ILE A 36 4.44 3.39 9.31
N MET A 37 3.26 3.11 8.75
CA MET A 37 3.00 1.81 8.15
C MET A 37 3.86 1.69 6.89
N LYS A 38 4.80 0.75 6.92
CA LYS A 38 5.69 0.43 5.80
C LYS A 38 5.02 -0.55 4.84
N ALA A 39 5.67 -0.78 3.70
CA ALA A 39 5.20 -1.76 2.75
C ALA A 39 5.27 -3.18 3.33
N THR A 40 4.28 -4.00 2.99
CA THR A 40 4.23 -5.42 3.30
C THR A 40 4.32 -6.22 2.01
N VAL A 41 4.95 -7.40 2.05
CA VAL A 41 4.96 -8.35 0.94
C VAL A 41 4.29 -9.63 1.41
N ILE A 42 3.30 -10.09 0.66
CA ILE A 42 2.66 -11.39 0.85
C ILE A 42 3.06 -12.23 -0.36
N GLN A 43 3.66 -13.38 -0.11
CA GLN A 43 4.09 -14.30 -1.16
C GLN A 43 3.10 -15.46 -1.29
N ALA A 44 2.98 -16.00 -2.50
CA ALA A 44 2.11 -17.14 -2.71
C ALA A 44 2.62 -18.40 -1.96
N PRO A 45 1.73 -19.26 -1.46
CA PRO A 45 0.27 -19.17 -1.48
C PRO A 45 -0.31 -18.74 -0.12
N GLU A 46 0.29 -17.74 0.55
CA GLU A 46 -0.13 -17.29 1.88
C GLU A 46 -1.41 -16.43 1.83
N TRP A 47 -2.36 -16.68 2.73
CA TRP A 47 -3.63 -15.97 2.81
C TRP A 47 -3.78 -15.26 4.16
N PRO A 48 -3.35 -13.99 4.27
CA PRO A 48 -3.56 -13.25 5.50
C PRO A 48 -5.01 -12.79 5.63
N ASP A 49 -5.52 -12.78 6.87
CA ASP A 49 -6.89 -12.35 7.19
C ASP A 49 -7.14 -10.87 6.90
N HIS A 50 -6.08 -10.06 6.90
CA HIS A 50 -6.15 -8.63 6.64
C HIS A 50 -4.98 -8.15 5.77
N MET A 51 -5.29 -7.32 4.78
CA MET A 51 -4.31 -6.68 3.89
C MET A 51 -4.53 -5.17 3.85
N VAL A 52 -3.45 -4.41 3.98
CA VAL A 52 -3.48 -2.94 3.94
C VAL A 52 -3.50 -2.47 2.49
N LYS A 53 -4.52 -1.71 2.12
CA LYS A 53 -4.62 -1.10 0.78
C LYS A 53 -3.67 0.09 0.61
N PRO A 54 -3.18 0.37 -0.62
CA PRO A 54 -3.50 -0.34 -1.87
C PRO A 54 -2.80 -1.69 -2.00
N LEU A 55 -3.49 -2.63 -2.64
CA LEU A 55 -2.97 -3.93 -3.03
C LEU A 55 -2.34 -3.87 -4.42
N ILE A 56 -1.08 -4.28 -4.54
CA ILE A 56 -0.30 -4.25 -5.78
C ILE A 56 0.12 -5.68 -6.14
N PHE A 57 -0.49 -6.26 -7.17
CA PHE A 57 -0.12 -7.59 -7.67
C PHE A 57 1.06 -7.52 -8.63
N LEU A 58 2.04 -8.41 -8.46
CA LEU A 58 3.32 -8.41 -9.19
C LEU A 58 3.38 -9.50 -10.27
N ALA A 59 2.52 -9.37 -11.28
CA ALA A 59 2.47 -10.21 -12.47
C ALA A 59 3.69 -9.97 -13.39
N GLY A 60 3.93 -10.89 -14.32
CA GLY A 60 5.05 -10.78 -15.26
C GLY A 60 6.20 -11.74 -14.99
N THR A 61 7.32 -11.49 -15.64
CA THR A 61 8.52 -12.34 -15.65
C THR A 61 8.93 -12.81 -14.26
N THR A 62 8.95 -14.13 -14.04
CA THR A 62 9.48 -14.80 -12.83
C THR A 62 10.85 -15.44 -13.06
N THR A 63 11.24 -15.63 -14.32
CA THR A 63 12.54 -16.16 -14.69
C THR A 63 13.66 -15.24 -14.20
N PRO A 64 14.75 -15.77 -13.62
CA PRO A 64 15.92 -14.97 -13.27
C PRO A 64 16.44 -14.17 -14.48
N THR A 65 16.81 -12.92 -14.24
CA THR A 65 17.38 -12.04 -15.27
C THR A 65 18.76 -11.55 -14.83
N THR A 66 19.58 -11.09 -15.79
CA THR A 66 20.89 -10.48 -15.50
C THR A 66 20.78 -9.16 -14.75
N ASP A 67 19.64 -8.48 -14.86
CA ASP A 67 19.38 -7.23 -14.16
C ASP A 67 18.97 -7.44 -12.70
N GLY A 68 18.78 -8.68 -12.26
CA GLY A 68 18.27 -9.02 -10.94
C GLY A 68 16.75 -8.88 -10.81
N ASP A 69 16.21 -9.19 -9.64
CA ASP A 69 14.76 -9.27 -9.41
C ASP A 69 14.08 -7.89 -9.42
N TRP A 70 13.27 -7.65 -10.46
CA TRP A 70 12.50 -6.42 -10.61
C TRP A 70 11.45 -6.24 -9.51
N ARG A 71 10.89 -7.32 -8.95
CA ARG A 71 9.92 -7.26 -7.84
C ARG A 71 10.60 -6.70 -6.61
N GLN A 72 11.76 -7.24 -6.26
CA GLN A 72 12.55 -6.75 -5.13
C GLN A 72 12.95 -5.28 -5.32
N LYS A 73 13.35 -4.88 -6.54
CA LYS A 73 13.65 -3.47 -6.85
C LYS A 73 12.42 -2.57 -6.63
N LEU A 74 11.25 -2.96 -7.10
CA LEU A 74 10.01 -2.20 -6.93
C LEU A 74 9.60 -2.09 -5.46
N VAL A 75 9.58 -3.22 -4.75
CA VAL A 75 9.28 -3.30 -3.31
C VAL A 75 10.23 -2.40 -2.52
N ASN A 76 11.54 -2.45 -2.79
CA ASN A 76 12.53 -1.62 -2.09
C ASN A 76 12.29 -0.13 -2.31
N ARG A 77 12.02 0.28 -3.56
CA ARG A 77 11.74 1.69 -3.91
C ARG A 77 10.49 2.23 -3.24
N LEU A 78 9.52 1.37 -2.95
CA LEU A 78 8.23 1.74 -2.36
C LEU A 78 8.09 1.32 -0.89
N SER A 79 9.17 0.85 -0.25
CA SER A 79 9.17 0.29 1.10
C SER A 79 8.67 1.24 2.20
N GLN A 80 8.74 2.55 1.97
CA GLN A 80 8.29 3.58 2.88
C GLN A 80 6.78 3.88 2.82
N TYR A 81 6.06 3.35 1.82
CA TYR A 81 4.64 3.61 1.65
C TYR A 81 3.79 2.49 2.27
N PRO A 82 2.59 2.80 2.78
CA PRO A 82 1.68 1.81 3.37
C PRO A 82 0.95 1.04 2.26
N VAL A 83 1.67 0.17 1.55
CA VAL A 83 1.15 -0.64 0.45
C VAL A 83 1.38 -2.12 0.72
N THR A 84 0.51 -2.97 0.17
CA THR A 84 0.71 -4.42 0.23
C THR A 84 1.03 -4.95 -1.16
N PHE A 85 2.22 -5.53 -1.31
CA PHE A 85 2.64 -6.24 -2.51
C PHE A 85 2.19 -7.70 -2.43
N LEU A 86 1.58 -8.17 -3.52
CA LEU A 86 1.15 -9.54 -3.72
C LEU A 86 2.11 -10.15 -4.74
N ASP A 87 3.08 -10.91 -4.26
CA ASP A 87 4.14 -11.52 -5.05
C ASP A 87 3.78 -12.98 -5.37
N PRO A 88 3.52 -13.33 -6.64
CA PRO A 88 3.12 -14.69 -7.01
C PRO A 88 4.25 -15.71 -6.89
N THR A 89 5.50 -15.29 -6.63
CA THR A 89 6.59 -16.26 -6.45
C THR A 89 6.38 -17.12 -5.20
N ASN A 90 6.68 -18.41 -5.33
CA ASN A 90 6.53 -19.39 -4.26
C ASN A 90 7.89 -20.02 -3.94
N LYS A 91 8.38 -19.76 -2.72
CA LYS A 91 9.67 -20.25 -2.23
C LYS A 91 9.71 -21.77 -2.00
N ASN A 92 8.55 -22.39 -1.85
CA ASN A 92 8.40 -23.83 -1.60
C ASN A 92 8.17 -24.63 -2.89
N TRP A 93 8.20 -23.98 -4.05
CA TRP A 93 8.13 -24.67 -5.33
C TRP A 93 9.34 -25.58 -5.52
N ASP A 94 9.09 -26.84 -5.87
CA ASP A 94 10.11 -27.81 -6.21
C ASP A 94 9.64 -28.75 -7.32
N SER A 95 10.53 -29.61 -7.80
CA SER A 95 10.25 -30.53 -8.91
C SER A 95 9.25 -31.65 -8.57
N THR A 96 8.76 -31.75 -7.34
CA THR A 96 7.73 -32.72 -6.94
C THR A 96 6.31 -32.20 -7.15
N TRP A 97 6.15 -30.91 -7.43
CA TRP A 97 4.86 -30.32 -7.76
C TRP A 97 4.43 -30.76 -9.16
N THR A 98 3.16 -31.11 -9.29
CA THR A 98 2.57 -31.41 -10.59
C THR A 98 1.60 -30.30 -10.96
N GLU A 99 1.70 -29.78 -12.18
CA GLU A 99 0.77 -28.78 -12.74
C GLU A 99 -0.58 -29.41 -13.13
N ASP A 100 -1.20 -30.12 -12.19
CA ASP A 100 -2.46 -30.84 -12.35
C ASP A 100 -3.39 -30.52 -11.16
N PHE A 101 -4.71 -30.49 -11.41
CA PHE A 101 -5.70 -30.15 -10.38
C PHE A 101 -5.79 -31.16 -9.23
N SER A 102 -5.24 -32.38 -9.40
CA SER A 102 -5.08 -33.34 -8.30
C SER A 102 -3.98 -32.97 -7.32
N ASP A 103 -3.00 -32.13 -7.70
CA ASP A 103 -2.03 -31.57 -6.77
C ASP A 103 -2.63 -30.34 -6.08
N ILE A 104 -2.98 -30.52 -4.80
CA ILE A 104 -3.58 -29.47 -3.98
C ILE A 104 -2.62 -28.28 -3.83
N ARG A 105 -1.31 -28.50 -3.83
CA ARG A 105 -0.31 -27.43 -3.71
C ARG A 105 -0.38 -26.52 -4.94
N TRP A 106 -0.39 -27.11 -6.13
CA TRP A 106 -0.55 -26.40 -7.40
C TRP A 106 -1.88 -25.65 -7.45
N THR A 107 -2.98 -26.34 -7.13
CA THR A 107 -4.30 -25.72 -7.18
C THR A 107 -4.41 -24.54 -6.20
N ARG A 108 -3.78 -24.62 -5.03
CA ARG A 108 -3.71 -23.51 -4.07
C ARG A 108 -2.91 -22.32 -4.61
N GLN A 109 -1.80 -22.57 -5.31
CA GLN A 109 -1.00 -21.55 -5.96
C GLN A 109 -1.82 -20.81 -7.02
N ILE A 110 -2.42 -21.54 -7.96
CA ILE A 110 -3.22 -20.94 -9.04
C ILE A 110 -4.42 -20.19 -8.50
N LYS A 111 -5.10 -20.75 -7.48
CA LYS A 111 -6.21 -20.06 -6.83
C LYS A 111 -5.76 -18.76 -6.17
N TRP A 112 -4.61 -18.76 -5.49
CA TRP A 112 -4.03 -17.55 -4.91
C TRP A 112 -3.76 -16.50 -5.97
N GLU A 113 -3.11 -16.88 -7.08
CA GLU A 113 -2.77 -15.95 -8.16
C GLU A 113 -4.03 -15.33 -8.80
N LEU A 114 -5.03 -16.15 -9.13
CA LEU A 114 -6.28 -15.70 -9.75
C LEU A 114 -7.12 -14.82 -8.82
N ASP A 115 -7.30 -15.22 -7.57
CA ASP A 115 -8.16 -14.48 -6.63
C ASP A 115 -7.50 -13.17 -6.17
N LEU A 116 -6.19 -13.17 -5.94
CA LEU A 116 -5.49 -12.00 -5.43
C LEU A 116 -5.16 -10.98 -6.53
N GLN A 117 -4.92 -11.40 -7.77
CA GLN A 117 -4.84 -10.44 -8.88
C GLN A 117 -6.18 -9.75 -9.15
N GLU A 118 -7.30 -10.47 -8.95
CA GLU A 118 -8.63 -9.91 -9.11
C GLU A 118 -8.92 -8.85 -8.05
N GLN A 119 -8.57 -9.14 -6.79
CA GLN A 119 -8.75 -8.21 -5.66
C GLN A 119 -7.78 -7.02 -5.65
N ALA A 120 -6.66 -7.11 -6.39
CA ALA A 120 -5.65 -6.07 -6.39
C ALA A 120 -6.21 -4.72 -6.88
N ASP A 121 -5.77 -3.63 -6.24
CA ASP A 121 -6.10 -2.27 -6.67
C ASP A 121 -5.22 -1.85 -7.86
N ILE A 122 -4.04 -2.46 -8.00
CA ILE A 122 -3.10 -2.28 -9.11
C ILE A 122 -2.54 -3.65 -9.50
N VAL A 123 -2.50 -3.93 -10.80
CA VAL A 123 -1.80 -5.10 -11.37
C VAL A 123 -0.62 -4.60 -12.18
N VAL A 124 0.60 -4.82 -11.67
CA VAL A 124 1.82 -4.54 -12.43
C VAL A 124 2.14 -5.77 -13.27
N VAL A 125 2.28 -5.61 -14.58
CA VAL A 125 2.72 -6.68 -15.48
C VAL A 125 4.07 -6.28 -16.06
N PHE A 126 5.15 -6.94 -15.64
CA PHE A 126 6.49 -6.68 -16.14
C PHE A 126 6.94 -7.73 -17.17
N PHE A 127 7.24 -7.28 -18.38
CA PHE A 127 7.82 -8.10 -19.45
C PHE A 127 9.33 -7.93 -19.47
N HIS A 128 10.06 -9.01 -19.64
CA HIS A 128 11.51 -8.97 -19.83
C HIS A 128 11.85 -9.75 -21.10
N GLU A 129 12.84 -9.28 -21.86
CA GLU A 129 13.22 -9.88 -23.15
C GLU A 129 13.71 -11.34 -23.06
N SER A 130 14.04 -11.82 -21.85
CA SER A 130 14.47 -13.20 -21.61
C SER A 130 13.34 -14.24 -21.68
N THR A 131 12.08 -13.82 -21.83
CA THR A 131 10.92 -14.71 -21.87
C THR A 131 9.86 -14.20 -22.84
N LEU A 132 9.11 -15.12 -23.45
CA LEU A 132 7.90 -14.78 -24.24
C LEU A 132 6.70 -14.42 -23.34
N ALA A 133 6.79 -14.74 -22.04
CA ALA A 133 5.80 -14.43 -21.00
C ALA A 133 4.32 -14.68 -21.41
N PRO A 134 3.95 -15.86 -21.96
CA PRO A 134 2.60 -16.11 -22.45
C PRO A 134 1.53 -16.03 -21.35
N VAL A 135 1.84 -16.48 -20.13
CA VAL A 135 0.94 -16.36 -18.98
C VAL A 135 0.74 -14.89 -18.60
N SER A 136 1.82 -14.10 -18.61
CA SER A 136 1.72 -12.66 -18.31
C SER A 136 0.95 -11.87 -19.37
N LEU A 137 0.99 -12.29 -20.63
CA LEU A 137 0.11 -11.75 -21.68
C LEU A 137 -1.36 -12.10 -21.43
N LEU A 138 -1.65 -13.30 -20.91
CA LEU A 138 -3.00 -13.68 -20.49
C LEU A 138 -3.47 -12.83 -19.31
N GLU A 139 -2.65 -12.67 -18.26
CA GLU A 139 -2.95 -11.83 -17.08
C GLU A 139 -3.20 -10.37 -17.48
N LEU A 140 -2.38 -9.81 -18.39
CA LEU A 140 -2.62 -8.51 -19.00
C LEU A 140 -3.99 -8.45 -19.69
N GLY A 141 -4.33 -9.48 -20.47
CA GLY A 141 -5.61 -9.59 -21.17
C GLY A 141 -6.81 -9.64 -20.22
N MET A 142 -6.71 -10.38 -19.11
CA MET A 142 -7.77 -10.50 -18.09
C MET A 142 -8.15 -9.14 -17.51
N HIS A 143 -7.16 -8.25 -17.29
CA HIS A 143 -7.38 -6.96 -16.64
C HIS A 143 -7.33 -5.76 -17.60
N ALA A 144 -7.19 -5.95 -18.91
CA ALA A 144 -6.96 -4.88 -19.87
C ALA A 144 -8.02 -3.76 -19.85
N ARG A 145 -9.26 -4.08 -19.46
CA ARG A 145 -10.38 -3.12 -19.41
C ARG A 145 -10.67 -2.56 -18.02
N SER A 146 -9.94 -3.00 -17.00
CA SER A 146 -10.19 -2.63 -15.59
C SER A 146 -9.68 -1.22 -15.22
N GLY A 147 -8.71 -0.69 -15.98
CA GLY A 147 -7.99 0.54 -15.61
C GLY A 147 -6.98 0.37 -14.48
N LYS A 148 -6.83 -0.84 -13.91
CA LYS A 148 -5.90 -1.12 -12.79
C LYS A 148 -4.50 -1.60 -13.24
N VAL A 149 -4.31 -1.83 -14.53
CA VAL A 149 -3.06 -2.42 -15.06
C VAL A 149 -2.01 -1.35 -15.33
N VAL A 150 -0.79 -1.63 -14.88
CA VAL A 150 0.43 -0.93 -15.29
C VAL A 150 1.34 -1.95 -15.98
N ALA A 151 1.48 -1.82 -17.29
CA ALA A 151 2.37 -2.68 -18.07
C ALA A 151 3.75 -2.00 -18.25
N CYS A 152 4.81 -2.77 -18.01
CA CYS A 152 6.21 -2.34 -18.10
C CYS A 152 7.00 -3.37 -18.92
N ALA A 153 8.03 -2.92 -19.64
CA ALA A 153 8.94 -3.78 -20.41
C ALA A 153 10.38 -3.25 -20.30
#